data_AF-A0A356TSF6-F1
#
_entry.id   AF-A0A356TSF6-F1
#
_cell.length_a   1.000
_cell.length_b   1.000
_cell.length_c   1.000
_cell.angle_alpha   90.00
_cell.angle_beta   90.00
_cell.angle_gamma   90.00
#
_symmetry.space_group_name_H-M   'P 1'
#
loop_
_entity.id
_entity.type
_entity.pdbx_description
1 polymer ?
#
loop_
_entity_poly.entity_id
_entity_poly.type
_entity_poly.pdbx_seq_one_letter_code
_entity_poly.pdbx_strand_id
1 'polypeptide(L)'
;MYLSGVTDAATGGFAGLEMVLASDRVTGLALEHDGAWRTRLSRSGQPLLWGRAETDRSGIWLVRRELDGPLAIVSPITAREARKTTRTEDWMKWMARALDVSAASPLRRGNWQLTELCRRDDTPADVRWPRDPDGLPCVAYGLLTALSRPRVHFESWSINGSGEVHPLRAPSPPDAARVKSWRKHAREGTLPPILLWWVCAFDLYLILDGHDRLQAATLEGVDPRVIALWEPTEQRIHGGPAPWQEAAVRDYARAFEREHELSPTTRVRLNESLVRASAPSWRSCATRARFRPGLTREWLEEVSAEIADRPDVRAALCG
;
A
#
# COMPACT_ATOMS: atom_id res chain seq x y z
N MET A 1 -1.21 14.81 -16.25
CA MET A 1 -1.29 13.38 -15.93
C MET A 1 -2.21 12.71 -16.94
N TYR A 2 -1.81 11.58 -17.50
CA TYR A 2 -2.68 10.74 -18.34
C TYR A 2 -3.25 9.60 -17.50
N LEU A 3 -4.52 9.24 -17.72
CA LEU A 3 -5.22 8.19 -16.97
C LEU A 3 -5.75 7.12 -17.93
N SER A 4 -5.47 5.86 -17.63
CA SER A 4 -5.95 4.69 -18.37
C SER A 4 -6.57 3.68 -17.40
N GLY A 5 -7.62 2.99 -17.84
CA GLY A 5 -8.17 1.86 -17.08
C GLY A 5 -7.27 0.64 -17.24
N VAL A 6 -7.03 -0.07 -16.14
CA VAL A 6 -6.44 -1.40 -16.14
C VAL A 6 -7.59 -2.40 -16.19
N THR A 7 -7.54 -3.34 -17.12
CA THR A 7 -8.55 -4.38 -17.29
C THR A 7 -7.97 -5.74 -16.93
N ASP A 8 -8.77 -6.55 -16.25
CA ASP A 8 -8.49 -7.97 -16.10
C ASP A 8 -8.76 -8.67 -17.43
N ALA A 9 -7.72 -9.27 -18.01
CA ALA A 9 -7.82 -9.95 -19.31
C ALA A 9 -8.73 -11.18 -19.27
N ALA A 10 -8.89 -11.84 -18.12
CA ALA A 10 -9.73 -13.02 -17.97
C ALA A 10 -11.22 -12.67 -17.89
N THR A 11 -11.56 -11.57 -17.19
CA THR A 11 -12.94 -11.17 -16.95
C THR A 11 -13.42 -10.01 -17.83
N GLY A 12 -12.50 -9.29 -18.49
CA GLY A 12 -12.76 -8.01 -19.16
C GLY A 12 -13.15 -6.89 -18.18
N GLY A 13 -13.11 -7.15 -16.88
CA GLY A 13 -13.54 -6.24 -15.83
C GLY A 13 -12.52 -5.16 -15.52
N PHE A 14 -12.99 -4.04 -14.97
CA PHE A 14 -12.11 -2.99 -14.45
C PHE A 14 -11.30 -3.49 -13.25
N ALA A 15 -9.98 -3.50 -13.36
CA ALA A 15 -9.05 -3.99 -12.34
C ALA A 15 -8.31 -2.86 -11.59
N GLY A 16 -8.23 -1.66 -12.18
CA GLY A 16 -7.56 -0.52 -11.56
C GLY A 16 -7.45 0.69 -12.49
N LEU A 17 -6.77 1.73 -12.01
CA LEU A 17 -6.51 2.96 -12.77
C LEU A 17 -5.00 3.19 -12.83
N GLU A 18 -4.44 3.24 -14.04
CA GLU A 18 -3.07 3.64 -14.29
C GLU A 18 -2.98 5.16 -14.44
N MET A 19 -1.88 5.73 -13.94
CA MET A 19 -1.57 7.14 -14.01
C MET A 19 -0.15 7.32 -14.56
N VAL A 20 -0.03 8.02 -15.68
CA VAL A 20 1.27 8.36 -16.27
C VAL A 20 1.56 9.84 -16.02
N LEU A 21 2.61 10.09 -15.24
CA LEU A 21 3.10 11.43 -14.92
C LEU A 21 4.35 11.72 -15.76
N ALA A 22 4.23 12.65 -16.71
CA ALA A 22 5.31 12.99 -17.64
C ALA A 22 6.31 14.03 -17.09
N SER A 23 5.97 14.79 -16.04
CA SER A 23 6.81 15.87 -15.54
C SER A 23 7.37 15.52 -14.18
N ASP A 24 8.64 15.84 -13.95
CA ASP A 24 9.22 15.80 -12.61
C ASP A 24 8.52 16.82 -11.72
N ARG A 25 8.28 16.42 -10.48
CA ARG A 25 7.64 17.24 -9.45
C ARG A 25 8.41 17.08 -8.17
N VAL A 26 8.49 18.16 -7.40
CA VAL A 26 8.93 18.05 -6.01
C VAL A 26 7.84 17.27 -5.27
N THR A 27 8.14 16.01 -4.95
CA THR A 27 7.26 15.16 -4.16
C THR A 27 7.15 15.73 -2.77
N GLY A 28 5.92 15.97 -2.32
CA GLY A 28 5.66 16.37 -0.95
C GLY A 28 5.98 15.28 0.04
N LEU A 29 5.66 14.04 -0.29
CA LEU A 29 5.92 12.88 0.53
C LEU A 29 7.09 12.09 -0.09
N ALA A 30 8.23 12.08 0.59
CA ALA A 30 9.47 11.49 0.08
C ALA A 30 10.04 10.48 1.07
N LEU A 31 10.43 9.31 0.55
CA LEU A 31 11.23 8.34 1.28
C LEU A 31 12.70 8.70 1.09
N GLU A 32 13.46 8.79 2.17
CA GLU A 32 14.87 9.18 2.21
C GLU A 32 15.70 8.05 2.82
N HIS A 33 16.92 7.85 2.33
CA HIS A 33 17.88 6.89 2.87
C HIS A 33 19.32 7.38 2.67
N ASP A 34 20.28 6.83 3.39
CA ASP A 34 21.72 7.00 3.12
C ASP A 34 22.46 5.67 2.93
N GLY A 35 21.74 4.54 2.94
CA GLY A 35 22.29 3.20 2.73
C GLY A 35 22.52 2.39 4.00
N ALA A 36 22.39 2.97 5.19
CA ALA A 36 22.68 2.28 6.46
C ALA A 36 21.44 1.57 7.09
N TRP A 37 20.62 0.88 6.29
CA TRP A 37 19.37 0.22 6.71
C TRP A 37 18.32 1.14 7.38
N ARG A 38 18.62 2.44 7.44
CA ARG A 38 17.78 3.49 8.00
C ARG A 38 17.12 4.26 6.87
N THR A 39 15.87 4.56 7.11
CA THR A 39 14.99 5.25 6.18
C THR A 39 14.13 6.24 6.93
N ARG A 40 13.76 7.31 6.25
CA ARG A 40 12.86 8.33 6.79
C ARG A 40 11.83 8.69 5.73
N LEU A 41 10.56 8.65 6.10
CA LEU A 41 9.50 9.21 5.31
C LEU A 41 9.23 10.63 5.79
N SER A 42 9.37 11.59 4.89
CA SER A 42 9.23 13.02 5.18
C SER A 42 8.11 13.63 4.35
N ARG A 43 7.31 14.51 4.96
CA ARG A 43 6.35 15.38 4.28
C ARG A 43 6.86 16.80 4.26
N SER A 44 7.20 17.32 3.09
CA SER A 44 7.72 18.67 2.86
C SER A 44 8.93 18.96 3.78
N GLY A 45 9.82 17.98 3.92
CA GLY A 45 11.00 18.04 4.77
C GLY A 45 10.77 17.73 6.26
N GLN A 46 9.52 17.61 6.71
CA GLN A 46 9.19 17.22 8.08
C GLN A 46 9.08 15.70 8.19
N PRO A 47 9.84 15.03 9.08
CA PRO A 47 9.71 13.59 9.29
C PRO A 47 8.30 13.19 9.71
N LEU A 48 7.81 12.04 9.24
CA LEU A 48 6.53 11.43 9.62
C LEU A 48 6.67 9.99 10.15
N LEU A 49 7.62 9.24 9.60
CA LEU A 49 7.85 7.84 9.93
C LEU A 49 9.32 7.53 9.71
N TRP A 50 9.95 6.88 10.68
CA TRP A 50 11.31 6.37 10.56
C TRP A 50 11.27 4.85 10.50
N GLY A 51 12.11 4.27 9.64
CA GLY A 51 12.28 2.84 9.48
C GLY A 51 13.73 2.43 9.70
N ARG A 52 13.97 1.34 10.44
CA ARG A 52 15.29 0.70 10.58
C ARG A 52 15.15 -0.81 10.36
N ALA A 53 15.54 -1.28 9.18
CA ALA A 53 15.52 -2.70 8.83
C ALA A 53 16.57 -3.48 9.63
N GLU A 54 16.26 -4.72 10.01
CA GLU A 54 17.27 -5.61 10.60
C GLU A 54 18.29 -6.04 9.53
N THR A 55 19.53 -6.23 9.97
CA THR A 55 20.64 -6.64 9.08
C THR A 55 20.46 -8.07 8.55
N ASP A 56 19.75 -8.92 9.30
CA ASP A 56 19.35 -10.27 8.89
C ASP A 56 18.10 -10.30 8.01
N ARG A 57 17.49 -9.13 7.75
CA ARG A 57 16.24 -8.97 6.98
C ARG A 57 15.05 -9.72 7.58
N SER A 58 15.04 -9.93 8.89
CA SER A 58 13.90 -10.54 9.61
C SER A 58 12.70 -9.60 9.72
N GLY A 59 12.91 -8.29 9.56
CA GLY A 59 11.87 -7.30 9.68
C GLY A 59 12.37 -5.86 9.73
N ILE A 60 11.48 -4.96 10.12
CA ILE A 60 11.72 -3.53 10.23
C ILE A 60 11.13 -2.96 11.51
N TRP A 61 11.92 -2.15 12.20
CA TRP A 61 11.38 -1.28 13.23
C TRP A 61 10.84 0.00 12.61
N LEU A 62 9.65 0.40 13.06
CA LEU A 62 8.98 1.62 12.68
C LEU A 62 8.79 2.51 13.88
N VAL A 63 9.12 3.79 13.72
CA VAL A 63 8.80 4.85 14.68
C VAL A 63 7.94 5.85 13.95
N ARG A 64 6.67 5.95 14.33
CA ARG A 64 5.74 6.95 13.79
C ARG A 64 5.90 8.25 14.58
N ARG A 65 5.93 9.38 13.88
CA ARG A 65 5.91 10.69 14.53
C ARG A 65 4.56 10.97 15.17
N GLU A 66 4.58 11.60 16.34
CA GLU A 66 3.39 12.19 16.94
C GLU A 66 2.96 13.45 16.18
N LEU A 67 1.71 13.48 15.72
CA LEU A 67 1.19 14.52 14.85
C LEU A 67 -0.12 15.08 15.40
N ASP A 68 -0.13 16.40 15.58
CA ASP A 68 -1.33 17.16 15.88
C ASP A 68 -2.04 17.52 14.57
N GLY A 69 -3.01 16.68 14.18
CA GLY A 69 -3.95 16.99 13.09
C GLY A 69 -3.73 16.22 11.78
N PRO A 70 -4.33 16.71 10.67
CA PRO A 70 -4.42 15.94 9.43
C PRO A 70 -3.12 15.95 8.62
N LEU A 71 -2.81 14.82 7.97
CA LEU A 71 -1.70 14.72 7.02
C LEU A 71 -1.89 15.57 5.76
N ALA A 72 -3.16 15.81 5.38
CA ALA A 72 -3.55 16.59 4.21
C ALA A 72 -2.85 16.15 2.91
N ILE A 73 -2.69 14.82 2.71
CA ILE A 73 -2.12 14.26 1.47
C ILE A 73 -3.04 14.51 0.27
N VAL A 74 -4.36 14.48 0.50
CA VAL A 74 -5.38 14.83 -0.49
C VAL A 74 -6.32 15.87 0.10
N SER A 75 -7.00 16.61 -0.78
CA SER A 75 -8.03 17.58 -0.38
C SER A 75 -9.13 16.90 0.45
N PRO A 76 -9.73 17.58 1.44
CA PRO A 76 -10.84 17.02 2.21
C PRO A 76 -12.02 16.65 1.32
N ILE A 77 -12.57 15.45 1.52
CA ILE A 77 -13.77 14.99 0.82
C ILE A 77 -15.00 15.64 1.46
N THR A 78 -15.82 16.29 0.64
CA THR A 78 -17.08 16.89 1.09
C THR A 78 -18.17 15.83 1.22
N ALA A 79 -19.16 16.06 2.10
CA ALA A 79 -20.32 15.18 2.24
C ALA A 79 -21.13 15.03 0.94
N ARG A 80 -21.10 16.04 0.07
CA ARG A 80 -21.73 16.00 -1.26
C ARG A 80 -21.01 15.03 -2.19
N GLU A 81 -19.67 15.09 -2.23
CA GLU A 81 -18.87 14.14 -3.02
C GLU A 81 -19.03 12.70 -2.50
N ALA A 82 -19.00 12.52 -1.18
CA ALA A 82 -19.20 11.22 -0.55
C ALA A 82 -20.53 10.55 -0.97
N ARG A 83 -21.62 11.33 -1.01
CA ARG A 83 -22.94 10.84 -1.44
C ARG A 83 -23.06 10.65 -2.95
N LYS A 84 -22.41 11.49 -3.75
CA LYS A 84 -22.52 11.45 -5.21
C LYS A 84 -21.70 10.32 -5.83
N THR A 85 -20.54 10.00 -5.26
CA THR A 85 -19.58 9.07 -5.86
C THR A 85 -19.76 7.66 -5.30
N THR A 86 -20.32 6.77 -6.11
CA THR A 86 -20.65 5.40 -5.69
C THR A 86 -19.70 4.37 -6.27
N ARG A 87 -19.19 4.53 -7.49
CA ARG A 87 -18.31 3.54 -8.13
C ARG A 87 -16.86 3.68 -7.67
N THR A 88 -16.17 2.55 -7.51
CA THR A 88 -14.74 2.52 -7.16
C THR A 88 -13.88 3.24 -8.20
N GLU A 89 -14.17 3.05 -9.49
CA GLU A 89 -13.49 3.74 -10.59
C GLU A 89 -13.56 5.27 -10.48
N ASP A 90 -14.72 5.82 -10.11
CA ASP A 90 -14.89 7.26 -9.94
C ASP A 90 -14.10 7.78 -8.73
N TRP A 91 -14.02 6.99 -7.65
CA TRP A 91 -13.14 7.29 -6.52
C TRP A 91 -11.66 7.24 -6.90
N MET A 92 -11.22 6.27 -7.70
CA MET A 92 -9.85 6.22 -8.20
C MET A 92 -9.52 7.46 -9.05
N LYS A 93 -10.43 7.87 -9.95
CA LYS A 93 -10.27 9.11 -10.75
C LYS A 93 -10.23 10.35 -9.86
N TRP A 94 -11.06 10.42 -8.82
CA TRP A 94 -11.04 11.51 -7.84
C TRP A 94 -9.70 11.54 -7.08
N MET A 95 -9.25 10.40 -6.56
CA MET A 95 -7.98 10.27 -5.82
C MET A 95 -6.78 10.60 -6.69
N ALA A 96 -6.74 10.12 -7.93
CA ALA A 96 -5.70 10.44 -8.90
C ALA A 96 -5.57 11.95 -9.09
N ARG A 97 -6.70 12.65 -9.32
CA ARG A 97 -6.71 14.12 -9.48
C ARG A 97 -6.30 14.84 -8.19
N ALA A 98 -6.76 14.37 -7.04
CA ALA A 98 -6.42 14.96 -5.75
C ALA A 98 -4.92 14.81 -5.43
N LEU A 99 -4.33 13.65 -5.75
CA LEU A 99 -2.89 13.40 -5.62
C LEU A 99 -2.07 14.18 -6.67
N ASP A 100 -2.61 14.40 -7.87
CA ASP A 100 -1.94 15.17 -8.93
C ASP A 100 -1.77 16.63 -8.50
N VAL A 101 -2.76 17.26 -7.88
CA VAL A 101 -2.67 18.68 -7.48
C VAL A 101 -2.07 18.90 -6.08
N SER A 102 -1.87 17.83 -5.30
CA SER A 102 -1.40 17.95 -3.93
C SER A 102 0.11 18.15 -3.84
N ALA A 103 0.52 19.23 -3.16
CA ALA A 103 1.91 19.47 -2.81
C ALA A 103 2.46 18.49 -1.75
N ALA A 104 1.60 17.69 -1.10
CA ALA A 104 1.96 16.66 -0.13
C ALA A 104 1.97 15.24 -0.74
N SER A 105 1.80 15.13 -2.06
CA SER A 105 1.67 13.86 -2.77
C SER A 105 2.98 13.05 -2.82
N PRO A 106 2.92 11.70 -2.80
CA PRO A 106 4.05 10.83 -3.11
C PRO A 106 4.32 10.72 -4.62
N LEU A 107 3.41 11.23 -5.47
CA LEU A 107 3.50 11.10 -6.92
C LEU A 107 4.70 11.85 -7.48
N ARG A 108 5.43 11.14 -8.34
CA ARG A 108 6.59 11.61 -9.11
C ARG A 108 6.43 11.19 -10.57
N ARG A 109 7.30 11.71 -11.45
CA ARG A 109 7.38 11.27 -12.84
C ARG A 109 7.49 9.75 -12.93
N GLY A 110 6.69 9.14 -13.78
CA GLY A 110 6.62 7.70 -13.97
C GLY A 110 5.19 7.18 -14.01
N ASN A 111 5.08 5.86 -13.97
CA ASN A 111 3.83 5.14 -13.98
C ASN A 111 3.43 4.82 -12.54
N TRP A 112 2.16 5.03 -12.23
CA TRP A 112 1.56 4.71 -10.95
C TRP A 112 0.24 3.99 -11.19
N GLN A 113 -0.21 3.23 -10.20
CA GLN A 113 -1.49 2.54 -10.28
C GLN A 113 -2.28 2.68 -8.98
N LEU A 114 -3.59 2.83 -9.14
CA LEU A 114 -4.58 2.68 -8.08
C LEU A 114 -5.31 1.36 -8.30
N THR A 115 -5.32 0.51 -7.28
CA THR A 115 -5.96 -0.81 -7.31
C THR A 115 -6.91 -0.95 -6.12
N GLU A 116 -8.09 -1.52 -6.34
CA GLU A 116 -9.02 -1.83 -5.25
C GLU A 116 -8.49 -3.04 -4.46
N LEU A 117 -8.53 -2.96 -3.14
CA LEU A 117 -8.26 -4.12 -2.28
C LEU A 117 -9.60 -4.68 -1.79
N CYS A 118 -9.93 -5.89 -2.21
CA CYS A 118 -11.21 -6.55 -1.95
C CYS A 118 -11.06 -7.63 -0.89
N ARG A 119 -12.08 -7.77 -0.03
CA ARG A 119 -12.23 -8.97 0.80
C ARG A 119 -12.71 -10.14 -0.07
N ARG A 120 -12.23 -11.35 0.22
CA ARG A 120 -12.77 -12.60 -0.35
C ARG A 120 -13.55 -13.37 0.71
N ASP A 121 -14.61 -14.04 0.31
CA ASP A 121 -15.53 -14.72 1.24
C ASP A 121 -14.88 -15.87 2.02
N ASP A 122 -13.82 -16.47 1.47
CA ASP A 122 -13.05 -17.59 2.01
C ASP A 122 -11.85 -17.18 2.88
N THR A 123 -11.73 -15.89 3.21
CA THR A 123 -10.56 -15.35 3.93
C THR A 123 -10.94 -14.63 5.22
N PRO A 124 -10.03 -14.53 6.21
CA PRO A 124 -10.30 -13.78 7.43
C PRO A 124 -10.73 -12.34 7.12
N ALA A 125 -11.61 -11.79 7.96
CA ALA A 125 -12.25 -10.51 7.73
C ALA A 125 -11.28 -9.32 7.62
N ASP A 126 -10.03 -9.48 8.06
CA ASP A 126 -9.00 -8.43 8.04
C ASP A 126 -7.93 -8.62 6.94
N VAL A 127 -8.23 -9.45 5.93
CA VAL A 127 -7.37 -9.67 4.76
C VAL A 127 -8.00 -9.01 3.53
N ARG A 128 -7.21 -8.26 2.76
CA ARG A 128 -7.67 -7.64 1.50
C ARG A 128 -6.73 -8.00 0.36
N TRP A 129 -7.31 -8.49 -0.73
CA TRP A 129 -6.59 -8.91 -1.93
C TRP A 129 -6.67 -7.83 -3.00
N PRO A 130 -5.57 -7.51 -3.67
CA PRO A 130 -5.62 -6.62 -4.81
C PRO A 130 -6.44 -7.23 -5.95
N ARG A 131 -7.23 -6.39 -6.61
CA ARG A 131 -7.93 -6.74 -7.86
C ARG A 131 -6.99 -6.76 -9.08
N ASP A 132 -5.78 -6.25 -8.96
CA ASP A 132 -4.80 -6.26 -10.05
C ASP A 132 -4.58 -7.70 -10.55
N PRO A 133 -4.53 -7.94 -11.87
CA PRO A 133 -4.44 -9.29 -12.43
C PRO A 133 -3.17 -10.05 -12.02
N ASP A 134 -2.09 -9.33 -11.70
CA ASP A 134 -0.84 -9.95 -11.27
C ASP A 134 -0.82 -10.28 -9.77
N GLY A 135 -1.83 -9.82 -9.03
CA GLY A 135 -1.90 -9.90 -7.57
C GLY A 135 -1.12 -8.78 -6.89
N LEU A 136 -0.89 -7.66 -7.57
CA LEU A 136 -0.05 -6.55 -7.09
C LEU A 136 -0.87 -5.40 -6.44
N PRO A 137 -0.34 -4.71 -5.43
CA PRO A 137 1.05 -4.80 -4.98
C PRO A 137 1.35 -5.96 -4.02
N CYS A 138 0.62 -6.08 -2.92
CA CYS A 138 0.68 -7.23 -2.01
C CYS A 138 -0.73 -7.48 -1.45
N VAL A 139 -0.92 -8.57 -0.71
CA VAL A 139 -2.13 -8.73 0.13
C VAL A 139 -2.00 -7.79 1.33
N ALA A 140 -3.08 -7.06 1.66
CA ALA A 140 -3.08 -6.22 2.84
C ALA A 140 -3.64 -6.98 4.05
N TYR A 141 -2.94 -6.89 5.17
CA TYR A 141 -3.32 -7.48 6.44
C TYR A 141 -3.58 -6.40 7.50
N GLY A 142 -4.39 -6.76 8.51
CA GLY A 142 -4.53 -5.93 9.71
C GLY A 142 -5.16 -4.56 9.49
N LEU A 143 -5.98 -4.36 8.45
CA LEU A 143 -6.63 -3.08 8.14
C LEU A 143 -7.51 -2.58 9.31
N LEU A 144 -8.40 -3.42 9.83
CA LEU A 144 -9.36 -3.09 10.87
C LEU A 144 -8.68 -2.85 12.23
N THR A 145 -7.50 -3.44 12.42
CA THR A 145 -6.64 -3.30 13.61
C THR A 145 -5.52 -2.27 13.44
N ALA A 146 -5.39 -1.64 12.27
CA ALA A 146 -4.30 -0.73 11.97
C ALA A 146 -4.19 0.45 12.93
N LEU A 147 -5.33 0.99 13.37
CA LEU A 147 -5.36 2.18 14.22
C LEU A 147 -4.96 1.90 15.68
N SER A 148 -4.95 0.65 16.12
CA SER A 148 -4.44 0.27 17.45
C SER A 148 -2.94 -0.01 17.48
N ARG A 149 -2.25 0.05 16.32
CA ARG A 149 -0.81 -0.21 16.26
C ARG A 149 -0.01 0.81 17.07
N PRO A 150 0.93 0.34 17.91
CA PRO A 150 1.75 1.23 18.72
C PRO A 150 2.57 2.18 17.83
N ARG A 151 2.99 3.30 18.43
CA ARG A 151 3.80 4.33 17.74
C ARG A 151 5.19 3.79 17.37
N VAL A 152 5.75 2.97 18.25
CA VAL A 152 6.97 2.18 17.99
C VAL A 152 6.54 0.73 17.81
N HIS A 153 6.88 0.15 16.66
CA HIS A 153 6.43 -1.19 16.28
C HIS A 153 7.54 -1.93 15.54
N PHE A 154 7.74 -3.20 15.87
CA PHE A 154 8.54 -4.10 15.04
C PHE A 154 7.61 -4.91 14.16
N GLU A 155 7.85 -4.84 12.86
CA GLU A 155 7.17 -5.66 11.88
C GLU A 155 8.09 -6.77 11.39
N SER A 156 7.67 -8.02 11.53
CA SER A 156 8.39 -9.15 10.96
C SER A 156 8.00 -9.36 9.51
N TRP A 157 8.99 -9.52 8.63
CA TRP A 157 8.74 -9.85 7.23
C TRP A 157 8.47 -11.34 6.99
N SER A 158 8.61 -12.20 8.02
CA SER A 158 8.37 -13.64 7.94
C SER A 158 8.96 -14.25 6.64
N ILE A 159 8.36 -15.31 6.09
CA ILE A 159 8.84 -15.96 4.86
C ILE A 159 8.29 -15.27 3.60
N ASN A 160 7.14 -14.58 3.69
CA ASN A 160 6.39 -14.09 2.52
C ASN A 160 6.25 -12.56 2.47
N GLY A 161 7.02 -11.85 3.28
CA GLY A 161 6.78 -10.43 3.53
C GLY A 161 5.72 -10.19 4.60
N SER A 162 5.43 -8.91 4.87
CA SER A 162 4.44 -8.47 5.84
C SER A 162 3.10 -8.17 5.19
N GLY A 163 3.00 -7.10 4.37
CA GLY A 163 1.71 -6.66 3.84
C GLY A 163 0.81 -5.94 4.87
N GLU A 164 1.29 -5.69 6.08
CA GLU A 164 0.48 -5.05 7.13
C GLU A 164 0.13 -3.59 6.80
N VAL A 165 -1.02 -3.13 7.34
CA VAL A 165 -1.48 -1.75 7.18
C VAL A 165 -1.08 -0.90 8.38
N HIS A 166 -0.28 0.14 8.14
CA HIS A 166 0.22 1.05 9.17
C HIS A 166 -0.36 2.47 9.03
N PRO A 167 -0.88 3.06 10.12
CA PRO A 167 -1.31 4.43 10.10
C PRO A 167 -0.10 5.37 10.17
N LEU A 168 -0.15 6.48 9.43
CA LEU A 168 0.81 7.58 9.55
C LEU A 168 0.48 8.60 10.66
N ARG A 169 -0.71 8.54 11.27
CA ARG A 169 -1.09 9.33 12.44
C ARG A 169 -2.12 8.60 13.29
N ALA A 170 -2.31 9.03 14.54
CA ALA A 170 -3.46 8.60 15.32
C ALA A 170 -4.78 9.07 14.67
N PRO A 171 -5.86 8.27 14.72
CA PRO A 171 -7.18 8.75 14.33
C PRO A 171 -7.69 9.80 15.32
N SER A 172 -8.66 10.62 14.93
CA SER A 172 -9.32 11.52 15.89
C SER A 172 -10.04 10.75 17.01
N PRO A 173 -10.42 11.40 18.13
CA PRO A 173 -11.25 10.76 19.15
C PRO A 173 -12.59 10.23 18.57
N PRO A 174 -13.11 9.08 19.06
CA PRO A 174 -14.36 8.48 18.56
C PRO A 174 -15.60 9.41 18.57
N ASP A 175 -15.61 10.38 19.48
CA ASP A 175 -16.69 11.34 19.69
C ASP A 175 -16.48 12.68 18.97
N ALA A 176 -15.34 12.87 18.29
CA ALA A 176 -15.06 14.04 17.50
C ALA A 176 -16.11 14.23 16.39
N ALA A 177 -16.50 15.49 16.13
CA ALA A 177 -17.53 15.82 15.13
C ALA A 177 -17.23 15.21 13.74
N ARG A 178 -15.95 15.19 13.35
CA ARG A 178 -15.47 14.60 12.10
C ARG A 178 -15.73 13.09 12.04
N VAL A 179 -15.45 12.35 13.12
CA VAL A 179 -15.69 10.90 13.20
C VAL A 179 -17.19 10.61 13.20
N LYS A 180 -17.99 11.35 13.98
CA LYS A 180 -19.46 11.25 13.97
C LYS A 180 -20.06 11.44 12.57
N SER A 181 -19.54 12.40 11.81
CA SER A 181 -19.95 12.61 10.41
C SER A 181 -19.63 11.40 9.53
N TRP A 182 -18.41 10.83 9.63
CA TRP A 182 -18.07 9.62 8.87
C TRP A 182 -18.85 8.39 9.30
N ARG A 183 -19.18 8.25 10.58
CA ARG A 183 -20.05 7.18 11.09
C ARG A 183 -21.46 7.25 10.50
N LYS A 184 -21.97 8.45 10.22
CA LYS A 184 -23.23 8.62 9.46
C LYS A 184 -23.08 8.10 8.04
N HIS A 185 -22.01 8.48 7.34
CA HIS A 185 -21.73 7.97 5.99
C HIS A 185 -21.53 6.44 5.94
N ALA A 186 -20.92 5.85 6.96
CA ALA A 186 -20.76 4.40 7.08
C ALA A 186 -22.13 3.70 7.15
N ARG A 187 -23.01 4.14 8.05
CA ARG A 187 -24.39 3.62 8.16
C ARG A 187 -25.23 3.82 6.90
N GLU A 188 -25.02 4.93 6.19
CA GLU A 188 -25.73 5.24 4.95
C GLU A 188 -25.12 4.56 3.71
N GLY A 189 -24.04 3.79 3.84
CA GLY A 189 -23.36 3.13 2.71
C GLY A 189 -22.64 4.10 1.75
N THR A 190 -22.38 5.34 2.19
CA THR A 190 -21.75 6.39 1.39
C THR A 190 -20.34 6.75 1.86
N LEU A 191 -19.72 5.88 2.67
CA LEU A 191 -18.36 6.06 3.16
C LEU A 191 -17.37 6.04 1.99
N PRO A 192 -16.56 7.11 1.80
CA PRO A 192 -15.53 7.11 0.77
C PRO A 192 -14.39 6.13 1.07
N PRO A 193 -13.71 5.56 0.06
CA PRO A 193 -12.66 4.57 0.28
C PRO A 193 -11.45 5.12 1.03
N ILE A 194 -10.78 4.27 1.81
CA ILE A 194 -9.49 4.55 2.44
C ILE A 194 -8.40 4.50 1.36
N LEU A 195 -7.47 5.45 1.39
CA LEU A 195 -6.33 5.49 0.47
C LEU A 195 -5.07 4.98 1.17
N LEU A 196 -4.55 3.87 0.69
CA LEU A 196 -3.28 3.27 1.12
C LEU A 196 -2.17 3.56 0.11
N TRP A 197 -0.93 3.49 0.56
CA TRP A 197 0.26 3.50 -0.30
C TRP A 197 1.15 2.31 0.04
N TRP A 198 1.44 1.48 -0.96
CA TRP A 198 2.41 0.40 -0.83
C TRP A 198 3.84 0.96 -0.86
N VAL A 199 4.61 0.67 0.19
CA VAL A 199 6.01 1.10 0.34
C VAL A 199 6.91 -0.11 0.39
N CYS A 200 7.58 -0.42 -0.74
CA CYS A 200 8.40 -1.63 -0.87
C CYS A 200 9.54 -1.69 0.14
N ALA A 201 10.12 -0.54 0.53
CA ALA A 201 11.22 -0.50 1.50
C ALA A 201 10.80 -0.96 2.91
N PHE A 202 9.51 -0.91 3.21
CA PHE A 202 8.94 -1.36 4.48
C PHE A 202 8.23 -2.70 4.35
N ASP A 203 7.89 -3.07 3.11
CA ASP A 203 7.03 -4.20 2.77
C ASP A 203 5.63 -4.09 3.40
N LEU A 204 5.11 -2.86 3.39
CA LEU A 204 3.92 -2.45 4.13
C LEU A 204 3.04 -1.46 3.38
N TYR A 205 1.78 -1.39 3.78
CA TYR A 205 0.87 -0.31 3.40
C TYR A 205 0.88 0.82 4.42
N LEU A 206 0.95 2.05 3.94
CA LEU A 206 0.76 3.25 4.76
C LEU A 206 -0.60 3.87 4.46
N ILE A 207 -1.38 4.19 5.49
CA ILE A 207 -2.62 4.96 5.34
C ILE A 207 -2.25 6.42 5.01
N LEU A 208 -2.46 6.84 3.76
CA LEU A 208 -2.25 8.23 3.34
C LEU A 208 -3.43 9.13 3.74
N ASP A 209 -4.65 8.63 3.57
CA ASP A 209 -5.86 9.35 3.90
C ASP A 209 -6.98 8.37 4.30
N GLY A 210 -7.79 8.78 5.27
CA GLY A 210 -8.92 8.01 5.77
C GLY A 210 -8.75 7.38 7.14
N HIS A 211 -7.79 7.79 7.97
CA HIS A 211 -7.70 7.35 9.38
C HIS A 211 -9.03 7.46 10.12
N ASP A 212 -9.71 8.61 10.02
CA ASP A 212 -10.99 8.82 10.72
C ASP A 212 -12.15 8.07 10.04
N ARG A 213 -12.04 7.76 8.74
CA ARG A 213 -13.03 6.95 8.02
C ARG A 213 -12.89 5.47 8.40
N LEU A 214 -11.66 4.98 8.51
CA LEU A 214 -11.37 3.65 9.03
C LEU A 214 -11.89 3.51 10.46
N GLN A 215 -11.63 4.49 11.33
CA GLN A 215 -12.17 4.48 12.69
C GLN A 215 -13.70 4.47 12.70
N ALA A 216 -14.34 5.30 11.86
CA ALA A 216 -15.79 5.30 11.74
C ALA A 216 -16.35 3.95 11.25
N ALA A 217 -15.68 3.31 10.27
CA ALA A 217 -16.06 2.00 9.78
C ALA A 217 -15.94 0.93 10.87
N THR A 218 -14.82 0.91 11.60
CA THR A 218 -14.60 -0.01 12.74
C THR A 218 -15.65 0.18 13.84
N LEU A 219 -15.98 1.44 14.19
CA LEU A 219 -17.00 1.74 15.21
C LEU A 219 -18.43 1.35 14.80
N GLU A 220 -18.73 1.32 13.50
CA GLU A 220 -20.03 0.93 12.96
C GLU A 220 -20.06 -0.54 12.50
N GLY A 221 -18.96 -1.29 12.64
CA GLY A 221 -18.87 -2.67 12.17
C GLY A 221 -19.03 -2.81 10.64
N VAL A 222 -18.72 -1.77 9.88
CA VAL A 222 -18.85 -1.74 8.42
C VAL A 222 -17.51 -2.08 7.78
N ASP A 223 -17.52 -2.92 6.74
CA ASP A 223 -16.33 -3.19 5.94
C ASP A 223 -16.02 -1.99 5.02
N PRO A 224 -14.90 -1.27 5.22
CA PRO A 224 -14.60 -0.11 4.40
C PRO A 224 -14.02 -0.52 3.03
N ARG A 225 -14.36 0.25 2.00
CA ARG A 225 -13.66 0.15 0.71
C ARG A 225 -12.24 0.68 0.83
N VAL A 226 -11.30 0.06 0.12
CA VAL A 226 -9.89 0.39 0.16
C VAL A 226 -9.30 0.46 -1.23
N ILE A 227 -8.50 1.51 -1.48
CA ILE A 227 -7.76 1.70 -2.72
C ILE A 227 -6.28 1.84 -2.35
N ALA A 228 -5.43 1.05 -3.00
CA ALA A 228 -3.98 1.08 -2.87
C ALA A 228 -3.34 1.85 -4.02
N LEU A 229 -2.50 2.82 -3.70
CA LEU A 229 -1.55 3.45 -4.60
C LEU A 229 -0.23 2.68 -4.60
N TRP A 230 0.35 2.45 -5.77
CA TRP A 230 1.66 1.80 -5.92
C TRP A 230 2.34 2.19 -7.24
N GLU A 231 3.66 2.00 -7.33
CA GLU A 231 4.43 2.21 -8.56
C GLU A 231 4.71 0.85 -9.22
N PRO A 232 4.13 0.54 -10.39
CA PRO A 232 4.51 -0.63 -11.16
C PRO A 232 5.90 -0.47 -11.75
N THR A 233 6.67 -1.55 -11.76
CA THR A 233 7.91 -1.67 -12.51
C THR A 233 7.95 -3.01 -13.22
N GLU A 234 8.70 -3.08 -14.32
CA GLU A 234 8.94 -4.33 -15.03
C GLU A 234 10.39 -4.75 -14.81
N GLN A 235 10.57 -5.97 -14.33
CA GLN A 235 11.89 -6.57 -14.22
C GLN A 235 12.07 -7.59 -15.32
N ARG A 236 13.14 -7.42 -16.11
CA ARG A 236 13.52 -8.42 -17.10
C ARG A 236 14.04 -9.67 -16.41
N ILE A 237 13.65 -10.82 -16.93
CA ILE A 237 14.20 -12.09 -16.50
C ILE A 237 15.55 -12.26 -17.23
N HIS A 238 16.64 -12.23 -16.47
CA HIS A 238 17.99 -12.39 -16.99
C HIS A 238 18.49 -13.83 -16.74
N GLY A 239 19.24 -14.41 -17.70
CA GLY A 239 19.98 -15.65 -17.47
C GLY A 239 19.29 -16.96 -17.87
N GLY A 240 18.26 -16.92 -18.73
CA GLY A 240 17.48 -18.09 -19.12
C GLY A 240 16.25 -18.31 -18.21
N PRO A 241 15.47 -19.39 -18.42
CA PRO A 241 14.29 -19.65 -17.61
C PRO A 241 14.67 -19.81 -16.13
N ALA A 242 14.06 -19.02 -15.25
CA ALA A 242 14.16 -19.20 -13.82
C ALA A 242 13.53 -20.56 -13.41
N PRO A 243 13.96 -21.18 -12.30
CA PRO A 243 13.43 -22.49 -11.87
C PRO A 243 11.90 -22.57 -11.75
N TRP A 244 11.25 -21.46 -11.40
CA TRP A 244 9.78 -21.38 -11.34
C TRP A 244 9.12 -21.37 -12.72
N GLN A 245 9.77 -20.81 -13.75
CA GLN A 245 9.26 -20.85 -15.13
C GLN A 245 9.29 -22.27 -15.67
N GLU A 246 10.38 -23.00 -15.42
CA GLU A 246 10.46 -24.40 -15.78
C GLU A 246 9.48 -25.27 -14.99
N ALA A 247 9.29 -24.97 -13.70
CA ALA A 247 8.29 -25.65 -12.89
C ALA A 247 6.88 -25.44 -13.44
N ALA A 248 6.51 -24.22 -13.79
CA ALA A 248 5.22 -23.92 -14.40
C ALA A 248 5.01 -24.66 -15.73
N VAL A 249 6.04 -24.73 -16.58
CA VAL A 249 5.98 -25.51 -17.84
C VAL A 249 5.81 -27.00 -17.56
N ARG A 250 6.56 -27.55 -16.59
CA ARG A 250 6.45 -28.97 -16.19
C ARG A 250 5.08 -29.30 -15.60
N ASP A 251 4.58 -28.44 -14.72
CA ASP A 251 3.28 -28.60 -14.06
C ASP A 251 2.15 -28.52 -15.08
N TYR A 252 2.25 -27.59 -16.04
CA TYR A 252 1.32 -27.51 -17.16
C TYR A 252 1.36 -28.78 -18.02
N ALA A 253 2.54 -29.23 -18.44
CA ALA A 253 2.69 -30.44 -19.26
C ALA A 253 2.10 -31.67 -18.56
N ARG A 254 2.37 -31.83 -17.26
CA ARG A 254 1.82 -32.92 -16.43
C ARG A 254 0.31 -32.84 -16.30
N ALA A 255 -0.23 -31.64 -16.11
CA ALA A 255 -1.67 -31.43 -15.99
C ALA A 255 -2.39 -31.63 -17.33
N PHE A 256 -1.74 -31.29 -18.45
CA PHE A 256 -2.27 -31.47 -19.79
C PHE A 256 -2.53 -32.95 -20.14
N GLU A 257 -1.69 -33.87 -19.66
CA GLU A 257 -1.91 -35.32 -19.81
C GLU A 257 -3.27 -35.79 -19.25
N ARG A 258 -3.83 -35.05 -18.28
CA ARG A 258 -5.11 -35.34 -17.63
C ARG A 258 -6.10 -34.17 -17.74
N GLU A 259 -6.01 -33.38 -18.81
CA GLU A 259 -6.80 -32.15 -18.93
C GLU A 259 -8.32 -32.39 -18.80
N HIS A 260 -8.79 -33.53 -19.32
CA HIS A 260 -10.19 -33.95 -19.23
C HIS A 260 -10.70 -34.12 -17.79
N GLU A 261 -9.81 -34.38 -16.83
CA GLU A 261 -10.12 -34.52 -15.40
C GLU A 261 -10.07 -33.16 -14.67
N LEU A 262 -9.50 -32.12 -15.28
CA LEU A 262 -9.33 -30.82 -14.65
C LEU A 262 -10.63 -30.00 -14.66
N SER A 263 -10.92 -29.36 -13.53
CA SER A 263 -12.00 -28.35 -13.47
C SER A 263 -11.69 -27.16 -14.40
N PRO A 264 -12.71 -26.45 -14.92
CA PRO A 264 -12.50 -25.23 -15.70
C PRO A 264 -11.63 -24.19 -14.98
N THR A 265 -11.82 -24.01 -13.66
CA THR A 265 -11.02 -23.08 -12.85
C THR A 265 -9.56 -23.49 -12.77
N THR A 266 -9.28 -24.78 -12.62
CA THR A 266 -7.91 -25.30 -12.60
C THR A 266 -7.21 -25.07 -13.94
N ARG A 267 -7.90 -25.30 -15.06
CA ARG A 267 -7.34 -25.04 -16.40
C ARG A 267 -7.00 -23.57 -16.62
N VAL A 268 -7.89 -22.66 -16.20
CA VAL A 268 -7.62 -21.21 -16.27
C VAL A 268 -6.37 -20.84 -15.46
N ARG A 269 -6.25 -21.31 -14.21
CA ARG A 269 -5.08 -21.03 -13.36
C ARG A 269 -3.78 -21.59 -13.92
N LEU A 270 -3.81 -22.78 -14.52
CA LEU A 270 -2.64 -23.38 -15.18
C LEU A 270 -2.23 -22.60 -16.41
N ASN A 271 -3.19 -22.17 -17.24
CA ASN A 271 -2.95 -21.29 -18.39
C ASN A 271 -2.34 -19.96 -17.94
N GLU A 272 -2.91 -19.31 -16.91
CA GLU A 272 -2.37 -18.07 -16.34
C GLU A 272 -0.94 -18.24 -15.84
N SER A 273 -0.66 -19.36 -15.17
CA SER A 273 0.69 -19.69 -14.68
C SER A 273 1.68 -19.88 -15.83
N LEU A 274 1.26 -20.54 -16.91
CA LEU A 274 2.09 -20.75 -18.10
C LEU A 274 2.35 -19.44 -18.85
N VAL A 275 1.31 -18.60 -19.05
CA VAL A 275 1.45 -17.28 -19.67
C VAL A 275 2.43 -16.43 -18.89
N ARG A 276 2.29 -16.38 -17.55
CA ARG A 276 3.23 -15.66 -16.66
C ARG A 276 4.65 -16.21 -16.77
N ALA A 277 4.81 -17.53 -16.83
CA ALA A 277 6.12 -18.17 -16.99
C ALA A 277 6.76 -17.93 -18.36
N SER A 278 5.97 -17.69 -19.40
CA SER A 278 6.48 -17.40 -20.76
C SER A 278 6.87 -15.93 -20.97
N ALA A 279 6.47 -15.03 -20.08
CA ALA A 279 6.75 -13.61 -20.20
C ALA A 279 8.26 -13.31 -20.03
N PRO A 280 8.87 -12.46 -20.87
CA PRO A 280 10.29 -12.10 -20.77
C PRO A 280 10.59 -11.13 -19.60
N SER A 281 9.54 -10.60 -18.98
CA SER A 281 9.57 -9.73 -17.82
C SER A 281 8.45 -10.10 -16.87
N TRP A 282 8.61 -9.72 -15.61
CA TRP A 282 7.55 -9.80 -14.61
C TRP A 282 7.29 -8.41 -14.02
N ARG A 283 6.01 -8.12 -13.76
CA ARG A 283 5.61 -6.88 -13.08
C ARG A 283 5.88 -7.02 -11.60
N SER A 284 6.43 -5.96 -11.00
CA SER A 284 6.68 -5.87 -9.58
C SER A 284 6.37 -4.47 -9.08
N CYS A 285 6.52 -4.27 -7.77
CA CYS A 285 6.31 -2.98 -7.16
C CYS A 285 7.64 -2.29 -6.88
N ALA A 286 7.67 -0.98 -7.11
CA ALA A 286 8.78 -0.14 -6.71
C ALA A 286 8.35 0.92 -5.71
N THR A 287 9.30 1.38 -4.90
CA THR A 287 9.21 2.66 -4.22
C THR A 287 10.56 3.33 -4.33
N ARG A 288 10.61 4.46 -5.02
CA ARG A 288 11.85 5.23 -5.13
C ARG A 288 12.10 5.99 -3.83
N ALA A 289 13.32 5.87 -3.33
CA ALA A 289 13.82 6.67 -2.24
C ALA A 289 14.84 7.68 -2.78
N ARG A 290 14.94 8.83 -2.11
CA ARG A 290 15.96 9.85 -2.36
C ARG A 290 17.16 9.56 -1.48
N PHE A 291 18.33 9.46 -2.09
CA PHE A 291 19.57 9.42 -1.34
C PHE A 291 19.81 10.76 -0.63
N ARG A 292 20.04 10.72 0.68
CA ARG A 292 20.29 11.89 1.52
C ARG A 292 21.54 11.67 2.37
N PRO A 293 22.71 12.18 1.94
CA PRO A 293 23.95 12.05 2.69
C PRO A 293 23.80 12.55 4.14
N GLY A 294 24.34 11.80 5.11
CA GLY A 294 24.29 12.17 6.52
C GLY A 294 22.95 11.89 7.21
N LEU A 295 21.98 11.29 6.53
CA LEU A 295 20.67 10.98 7.12
C LEU A 295 20.78 10.16 8.41
N THR A 296 21.71 9.22 8.52
CA THR A 296 21.86 8.39 9.73
C THR A 296 22.06 9.23 10.98
N ARG A 297 22.82 10.32 10.89
CA ARG A 297 23.03 11.21 12.05
C ARG A 297 21.74 11.95 12.40
N GLU A 298 21.09 12.58 11.41
CA GLU A 298 19.80 13.25 11.60
C GLU A 298 18.77 12.27 12.19
N TRP A 299 18.69 11.06 11.64
CA TRP A 299 17.78 9.99 12.04
C TRP A 299 17.98 9.60 13.51
N LEU A 300 19.23 9.43 13.95
CA LEU A 300 19.53 9.08 15.35
C LEU A 300 19.15 10.19 16.33
N GLU A 301 19.40 11.44 15.96
CA GLU A 301 19.02 12.62 16.74
C GLU A 301 17.49 12.75 16.83
N GLU A 302 16.80 12.65 15.69
CA GLU A 302 15.34 12.72 15.57
C GLU A 302 14.64 11.60 16.33
N VAL A 303 15.00 10.35 16.06
CA VAL A 303 14.36 9.19 16.70
C VAL A 303 14.64 9.21 18.20
N SER A 304 15.87 9.50 18.63
CA SER A 304 16.17 9.61 20.06
C SER A 304 15.31 10.65 20.79
N ALA A 305 14.97 11.76 20.12
CA ALA A 305 14.07 12.77 20.66
C ALA A 305 12.61 12.28 20.68
N GLU A 306 12.15 11.64 19.60
CA GLU A 306 10.77 11.16 19.43
C GLU A 306 10.39 10.03 20.42
N ILE A 307 11.37 9.24 20.84
CA ILE A 307 11.20 8.12 21.78
C ILE A 307 11.97 8.35 23.09
N ALA A 308 12.20 9.60 23.46
CA ALA A 308 12.90 9.95 24.70
C ALA A 308 12.22 9.39 25.97
N ASP A 309 10.90 9.22 25.92
CA ASP A 309 10.06 8.61 26.96
C ASP A 309 10.11 7.07 26.97
N ARG A 310 10.81 6.44 26.02
CA ARG A 310 10.85 4.99 25.78
C ARG A 310 12.29 4.44 25.76
N PRO A 311 12.99 4.45 26.90
CA PRO A 311 14.38 3.99 26.98
C PRO A 311 14.53 2.50 26.68
N ASP A 312 13.46 1.71 26.86
CA ASP A 312 13.40 0.27 26.62
C ASP A 312 13.67 -0.12 25.15
N VAL A 313 13.15 0.67 24.20
CA VAL A 313 13.30 0.43 22.76
C VAL A 313 14.41 1.26 22.13
N ARG A 314 14.88 2.32 22.80
CA ARG A 314 15.92 3.21 22.27
C ARG A 314 17.23 2.48 22.00
N ALA A 315 17.63 1.56 22.89
CA ALA A 315 18.86 0.78 22.69
C ALA A 315 18.78 -0.11 21.44
N ALA A 316 17.64 -0.74 21.18
CA ALA A 316 17.44 -1.59 20.01
C ALA A 316 17.38 -0.81 18.68
N LEU A 317 16.92 0.45 18.73
CA LEU A 317 16.73 1.30 17.55
C LEU A 317 17.96 2.14 17.19
N CYS A 318 18.65 2.67 18.20
CA CYS A 318 19.72 3.65 18.06
C CYS A 318 21.12 3.08 18.34
N GLY A 319 21.21 1.86 18.90
CA GLY A 319 22.47 1.14 19.16
C GLY A 319 23.02 0.44 17.92
#